data_AF-A0A1I2MKZ6-F1
#
_entry.id   AF-A0A1I2MKZ6-F1
#
_cell.length_a   1.000
_cell.length_b   1.000
_cell.length_c   1.000
_cell.angle_alpha   90.00
_cell.angle_beta   90.00
_cell.angle_gamma   90.00
#
_symmetry.space_group_name_H-M   'P 1'
#
loop_
_entity.id
_entity.type
_entity.pdbx_description
1 polymer ?
#
loop_
_entity_poly.entity_id
_entity_poly.type
_entity_poly.pdbx_seq_one_letter_code
_entity_poly.pdbx_strand_id
1 'polypeptide(L)'
;MTQEHVVEPRDYLNAQVLDMHRALTSLSEKIEMLDVHNQRIETCTDPELKLVMASHRDATRKQIAMLLEWVRRRDPKMDKEMKEALFKAGPIAAQYHYE
;
A
#
# COMPACT_ATOMS: atom_id res chain seq x y z
N MET A 1 0.12 -0.40 -14.31
CA MET A 1 -0.88 0.69 -14.41
C MET A 1 -0.19 1.95 -13.93
N THR A 2 -0.22 3.05 -14.69
CA THR A 2 0.39 4.32 -14.28
C THR A 2 -0.65 5.19 -13.57
N GLN A 3 -0.24 6.18 -12.78
CA GLN A 3 -1.14 7.16 -12.14
C GLN A 3 -2.05 7.92 -13.12
N GLU A 4 -1.75 7.88 -14.42
CA GLU A 4 -2.52 8.54 -15.47
C GLU A 4 -3.68 7.70 -16.00
N HIS A 5 -3.67 6.39 -15.74
CA HIS A 5 -4.64 5.45 -16.29
C HIS A 5 -5.82 5.22 -15.35
N VAL A 6 -6.93 5.90 -15.63
CA VAL A 6 -8.26 5.62 -15.07
C VAL A 6 -9.03 4.67 -15.99
N VAL A 7 -9.86 3.78 -15.42
CA VAL A 7 -10.64 2.81 -16.20
C VAL A 7 -11.91 3.40 -16.82
N GLU A 8 -12.41 4.51 -16.26
CA GLU A 8 -13.54 5.28 -16.78
C GLU A 8 -13.04 6.60 -17.37
N PRO A 9 -13.74 7.22 -18.35
CA PRO A 9 -13.33 8.49 -18.91
C PRO A 9 -13.20 9.56 -17.82
N ARG A 10 -12.07 10.27 -17.82
CA ARG A 10 -11.69 11.20 -16.75
C ARG A 10 -12.71 12.31 -16.51
N ASP A 11 -13.40 12.76 -17.56
CA ASP A 11 -14.42 13.81 -17.48
C ASP A 11 -15.66 13.40 -16.67
N TYR A 12 -15.86 12.10 -16.45
CA TYR A 12 -16.92 11.57 -15.58
C TYR A 12 -16.47 11.34 -14.14
N LEU A 13 -15.21 11.61 -13.80
CA LEU A 13 -14.66 11.39 -12.47
C LEU A 13 -14.47 12.72 -11.74
N ASN A 14 -15.04 12.82 -10.54
CA ASN A 14 -14.83 13.99 -9.70
C ASN A 14 -13.42 14.02 -9.06
N ALA A 15 -13.03 15.17 -8.53
CA ALA A 15 -11.70 15.37 -7.94
C ALA A 15 -11.39 14.39 -6.80
N GLN A 16 -12.38 14.07 -5.96
CA GLN A 16 -12.21 13.13 -4.84
C GLN A 16 -11.87 11.72 -5.34
N VAL A 17 -12.56 11.23 -6.36
CA VAL A 17 -12.29 9.92 -6.97
C VAL A 17 -10.92 9.90 -7.62
N LEU A 18 -10.54 10.99 -8.32
CA LEU A 18 -9.23 11.10 -8.95
C LEU A 18 -8.09 11.13 -7.92
N ASP A 19 -8.25 11.84 -6.80
CA ASP A 19 -7.26 11.85 -5.72
C ASP A 19 -7.16 10.50 -5.01
N MET A 20 -8.30 9.83 -4.78
CA MET A 20 -8.30 8.46 -4.24
C MET A 20 -7.59 7.50 -5.19
N HIS A 21 -7.84 7.59 -6.49
CA HIS A 21 -7.12 6.79 -7.50
C HIS A 21 -5.61 7.04 -7.43
N ARG A 22 -5.16 8.30 -7.37
CA ARG A 22 -3.72 8.62 -7.24
C ARG A 22 -3.11 7.96 -6.01
N ALA A 23 -3.79 8.06 -4.85
CA ALA A 23 -3.31 7.49 -3.61
C ALA A 23 -3.25 5.95 -3.64
N LEU A 24 -4.29 5.30 -4.17
CA LEU A 24 -4.35 3.83 -4.29
C LEU A 24 -3.35 3.29 -5.31
N THR A 25 -3.19 3.94 -6.46
CA THR A 25 -2.19 3.56 -7.47
C THR A 25 -0.78 3.71 -6.90
N SER A 26 -0.47 4.83 -6.22
CA SER A 26 0.81 4.98 -5.52
C SER A 26 1.02 3.94 -4.43
N LEU A 27 -0.02 3.61 -3.65
CA LEU A 27 0.07 2.58 -2.62
C LEU A 27 0.40 1.22 -3.25
N SER A 28 -0.26 0.85 -4.35
CA SER A 28 0.00 -0.37 -5.10
C SER A 28 1.45 -0.43 -5.60
N GLU A 29 1.95 0.64 -6.22
CA GLU A 29 3.33 0.75 -6.69
C GLU A 29 4.34 0.56 -5.53
N LYS A 30 4.06 1.12 -4.35
CA LYS A 30 4.94 0.96 -3.19
C LYS A 30 4.92 -0.45 -2.62
N ILE A 31 3.76 -1.12 -2.62
CA ILE A 31 3.67 -2.53 -2.20
C ILE A 31 4.46 -3.43 -3.16
N GLU A 32 4.34 -3.22 -4.46
CA GLU A 32 5.13 -3.96 -5.47
C GLU A 32 6.63 -3.71 -5.29
N MET A 33 7.03 -2.45 -5.14
CA MET A 33 8.42 -2.08 -4.90
C MET A 33 8.99 -2.72 -3.63
N LEU A 34 8.16 -2.84 -2.58
CA LEU A 34 8.57 -3.45 -1.33
C LEU A 34 8.87 -4.94 -1.50
N ASP A 35 8.04 -5.67 -2.25
CA ASP A 35 8.28 -7.06 -2.59
C ASP A 35 9.57 -7.23 -3.40
N VAL A 36 9.75 -6.44 -4.46
CA VAL A 36 10.97 -6.43 -5.27
C VAL A 36 12.22 -6.17 -4.41
N HIS A 37 12.16 -5.22 -3.48
CA HIS A 37 13.27 -4.96 -2.56
C HIS A 37 13.55 -6.14 -1.64
N ASN A 38 12.52 -6.79 -1.06
CA ASN A 38 12.71 -7.97 -0.22
C ASN A 38 13.45 -9.07 -0.99
N GLN A 39 13.00 -9.40 -2.21
CA GLN A 39 13.61 -10.44 -3.04
C GLN A 39 15.07 -10.12 -3.37
N ARG A 40 15.33 -8.90 -3.86
CA ARG A 40 16.68 -8.49 -4.25
C ARG A 40 17.65 -8.44 -3.08
N ILE A 41 17.22 -7.96 -1.91
CA ILE A 41 18.04 -7.89 -0.69
C ILE A 41 18.39 -9.30 -0.20
N GLU A 42 17.43 -10.23 -0.27
CA GLU A 42 17.65 -11.61 0.16
C GLU A 42 18.72 -12.29 -0.70
N THR A 43 18.68 -12.12 -2.02
CA THR A 43 19.64 -12.72 -2.95
C THR A 43 20.92 -11.90 -3.17
N CYS A 44 21.04 -10.70 -2.58
CA CYS A 44 22.20 -9.83 -2.77
C CYS A 44 23.43 -10.39 -2.05
N THR A 45 24.51 -10.61 -2.80
CA THR A 45 25.77 -11.16 -2.28
C THR A 45 26.79 -10.09 -1.88
N ASP A 46 26.57 -8.83 -2.28
CA ASP A 46 27.44 -7.70 -1.91
C ASP A 46 26.91 -7.03 -0.62
N PRO A 47 27.69 -7.02 0.48
CA PRO A 47 27.23 -6.46 1.75
C PRO A 47 26.95 -4.95 1.72
N GLU A 48 27.70 -4.18 0.94
CA GLU A 48 27.53 -2.73 0.86
C GLU A 48 26.26 -2.39 0.08
N LEU A 49 26.04 -3.05 -1.06
CA LEU A 49 24.81 -2.91 -1.83
C LEU A 49 23.58 -3.33 -1.01
N LYS A 50 23.69 -4.41 -0.22
CA LYS A 50 22.61 -4.86 0.66
C LYS A 50 22.20 -3.78 1.67
N LEU A 51 23.16 -3.06 2.25
CA LEU A 51 22.90 -1.93 3.16
C LEU A 51 22.20 -0.77 2.44
N VAL A 52 22.68 -0.38 1.25
CA VAL A 52 22.06 0.68 0.44
C VAL A 52 20.60 0.33 0.12
N MET A 53 20.35 -0.90 -0.33
CA MET A 53 19.01 -1.34 -0.71
C MET A 53 18.07 -1.47 0.50
N ALA A 54 18.57 -1.90 1.66
CA ALA A 54 17.78 -1.98 2.89
C ALA A 54 17.22 -0.61 3.31
N SER A 55 18.01 0.46 3.15
CA SER A 55 17.54 1.82 3.46
C SER A 55 16.35 2.24 2.58
N HIS A 56 16.39 1.92 1.27
CA HIS A 56 15.29 2.19 0.35
C HIS A 56 14.04 1.38 0.71
N ARG A 57 14.20 0.09 1.01
CA ARG A 57 13.09 -0.78 1.44
C ARG A 57 12.36 -0.23 2.67
N ASP A 58 13.10 0.23 3.67
CA ASP A 58 12.50 0.71 4.91
C ASP A 58 11.81 2.06 4.70
N ALA A 59 12.34 2.92 3.82
CA ALA A 59 11.62 4.11 3.35
C ALA A 59 10.31 3.78 2.61
N THR A 60 10.29 2.69 1.81
CA THR A 60 9.07 2.21 1.15
C THR A 60 7.99 1.82 2.17
N ARG A 61 8.35 1.14 3.27
CA ARG A 61 7.40 0.80 4.35
C ARG A 61 6.74 2.04 4.95
N LYS A 62 7.53 3.09 5.20
CA LYS A 62 7.02 4.37 5.67
C LYS A 62 6.04 5.00 4.67
N GLN A 63 6.37 4.98 3.38
CA GLN A 63 5.49 5.51 2.32
C GLN A 63 4.16 4.75 2.23
N ILE A 64 4.19 3.41 2.33
CA ILE A 64 2.99 2.56 2.39
C ILE A 64 2.10 3.00 3.55
N ALA A 65 2.65 3.11 4.76
CA ALA A 65 1.88 3.52 5.94
C ALA A 65 1.27 4.91 5.79
N MET A 66 2.02 5.88 5.24
CA MET A 66 1.54 7.24 5.01
C MET A 66 0.40 7.31 3.98
N LEU A 67 0.52 6.58 2.87
CA LEU A 67 -0.51 6.53 1.82
C LEU A 67 -1.78 5.83 2.33
N LEU A 68 -1.62 4.68 3.00
CA LEU A 68 -2.72 3.93 3.57
C LEU A 68 -3.50 4.75 4.63
N GLU A 69 -2.79 5.52 5.46
CA GLU A 69 -3.43 6.42 6.41
C GLU A 69 -4.20 7.56 5.73
N TRP A 70 -3.67 8.12 4.62
CA TRP A 70 -4.38 9.14 3.85
C TRP A 70 -5.70 8.60 3.27
N VAL A 71 -5.68 7.36 2.77
CA VAL A 71 -6.85 6.63 2.27
C VAL A 71 -7.85 6.39 3.39
N ARG A 72 -7.41 5.84 4.54
CA ARG A 72 -8.26 5.57 5.70
C ARG A 72 -9.05 6.80 6.16
N ARG A 73 -8.43 7.98 6.20
CA ARG A 73 -9.09 9.23 6.62
C ARG A 73 -10.19 9.71 5.67
N ARG A 74 -10.29 9.15 4.46
CA ARG A 74 -11.20 9.59 3.39
C ARG A 74 -12.20 8.53 2.96
N ASP A 75 -12.09 7.33 3.50
CA ASP A 75 -13.02 6.24 3.27
C ASP A 75 -13.49 5.68 4.63
N PRO A 76 -14.67 6.09 5.12
CA PRO A 76 -15.21 5.63 6.40
C PRO A 76 -15.43 4.12 6.46
N LYS A 77 -15.68 3.46 5.33
CA LYS A 77 -15.83 2.00 5.29
C LYS A 77 -14.47 1.34 5.46
N MET A 78 -13.45 1.81 4.73
CA MET A 78 -12.07 1.34 4.92
C MET A 78 -11.60 1.57 6.37
N ASP A 79 -11.90 2.73 6.97
CA ASP A 79 -11.58 2.99 8.39
C ASP A 79 -12.16 1.96 9.34
N LYS A 80 -13.44 1.60 9.15
CA LYS A 80 -14.10 0.56 9.95
C LYS A 80 -13.37 -0.77 9.81
N GLU A 81 -13.18 -1.26 8.58
CA GLU A 81 -12.53 -2.55 8.32
C GLU A 81 -11.11 -2.59 8.87
N MET A 82 -10.34 -1.51 8.72
CA MET A 82 -8.97 -1.41 9.26
C MET A 82 -8.92 -1.47 10.79
N LYS A 83 -9.87 -0.85 11.50
CA LYS A 83 -9.94 -0.90 12.96
C LYS A 83 -10.31 -2.28 13.50
N GLU A 84 -11.11 -3.02 12.74
CA GLU A 84 -11.45 -4.41 13.05
C GLU A 84 -10.25 -5.34 12.79
N ALA A 85 -9.51 -5.13 11.70
CA ALA A 85 -8.40 -5.98 11.29
C ALA A 85 -7.07 -5.74 12.05
N LEU A 86 -6.68 -4.47 12.24
CA LEU A 86 -5.31 -4.14 12.62
C LEU A 86 -5.07 -4.13 14.13
N PHE A 87 -3.84 -4.48 14.52
CA PHE A 87 -3.35 -4.44 15.91
C PHE A 87 -4.13 -5.34 16.88
N LYS A 88 -4.65 -6.47 16.39
CA LYS A 88 -5.31 -7.52 17.17
C LYS A 88 -4.40 -8.75 17.28
N ALA A 89 -4.56 -9.50 18.37
CA ALA A 89 -3.92 -10.80 18.54
C ALA A 89 -4.88 -11.93 18.10
N GLY A 90 -4.34 -13.08 17.76
CA GLY A 90 -5.11 -14.25 17.33
C GLY A 90 -5.26 -14.36 15.80
N PRO A 91 -5.99 -15.37 15.31
CA PRO A 91 -6.15 -15.60 13.88
C PRO A 91 -6.95 -14.47 13.21
N ILE A 92 -6.39 -13.87 12.15
CA ILE A 92 -7.02 -12.75 11.42
C ILE A 92 -8.41 -13.15 10.90
N ALA A 93 -8.56 -14.35 10.34
CA ALA A 93 -9.80 -14.82 9.73
C ALA A 93 -10.90 -15.17 10.76
N ALA A 94 -10.55 -15.42 12.03
CA ALA A 94 -11.51 -15.96 13.00
C ALA A 94 -12.61 -14.97 13.41
N GLN A 95 -12.39 -13.67 13.19
CA GLN A 95 -13.37 -12.62 13.46
C GLN A 95 -14.33 -12.35 12.28
N TYR A 96 -14.13 -13.01 11.13
CA TYR A 96 -14.96 -12.85 9.94
C TYR A 96 -15.85 -14.08 9.75
N HIS A 97 -17.14 -13.85 9.53
CA HIS A 97 -18.07 -14.89 9.10
C HIS A 97 -18.01 -14.97 7.57
N TYR A 98 -17.56 -16.11 7.05
CA TYR A 98 -17.58 -16.40 5.61
C TYR A 98 -18.89 -17.12 5.29
N GLU A 99 -19.64 -16.60 4.33
CA GLU A 99 -20.76 -17.33 3.70
C GLU A 99 -20.26 -18.48 2.83
#